data_AF-A0A2E8XYP2-F1
#
_entry.id   AF-A0A2E8XYP2-F1
#
_cell.length_a   1.000
_cell.length_b   1.000
_cell.length_c   1.000
_cell.angle_alpha   90.00
_cell.angle_beta   90.00
_cell.angle_gamma   90.00
#
_symmetry.space_group_name_H-M   'P 1'
#
loop_
_entity.id
_entity.type
_entity.pdbx_description
1 polymer ?
#
loop_
_entity_poly.entity_id
_entity_poly.type
_entity_poly.pdbx_seq_one_letter_code
_entity_poly.pdbx_strand_id
1 'polypeptide(L)'
;MKFGGAFAFSCVLVLASCGGSDPITVSDVWARSSPSGVTMGAAYFDITSVDDDSLVAVSVSSDVAARAEIHEAVKAMDMGDDEMHDHDMGDDEMHDHDMGDDEMHEDAMSMQEMDA
;
A
#
# COMPACT_ATOMS: atom_id res chain seq x y z
N MET A 1 -25.36 -45.87 47.24
CA MET A 1 -24.96 -46.56 46.00
C MET A 1 -25.93 -46.18 44.88
N LYS A 2 -25.39 -45.51 43.84
CA LYS A 2 -25.87 -45.40 42.44
C LYS A 2 -27.35 -45.01 42.19
N PHE A 3 -27.56 -43.74 41.84
CA PHE A 3 -28.63 -43.33 40.91
C PHE A 3 -28.00 -43.03 39.55
N GLY A 4 -28.39 -43.81 38.55
CA GLY A 4 -28.12 -43.56 37.15
C GLY A 4 -29.22 -42.72 36.52
N GLY A 5 -28.91 -42.03 35.43
CA GLY A 5 -29.90 -41.32 34.63
C GLY A 5 -29.23 -40.37 33.65
N ALA A 6 -29.21 -40.80 32.39
CA ALA A 6 -28.65 -40.12 31.22
C ALA A 6 -28.84 -38.59 31.21
N PHE A 7 -27.74 -37.84 31.25
CA PHE A 7 -27.74 -36.45 30.80
C PHE A 7 -27.53 -36.43 29.30
N ALA A 8 -28.60 -36.07 28.59
CA ALA A 8 -28.64 -35.90 27.16
C ALA A 8 -27.51 -34.95 26.71
N PHE A 9 -26.69 -35.48 25.81
CA PHE A 9 -25.68 -34.77 25.04
C PHE A 9 -26.39 -33.76 24.13
N SER A 10 -26.57 -32.53 24.61
CA SER A 10 -27.01 -31.40 23.79
C SER A 10 -25.78 -30.54 23.51
N CYS A 11 -25.20 -30.76 22.33
CA CYS A 11 -24.20 -29.89 21.73
C CYS A 11 -24.81 -28.51 21.48
N VAL A 12 -24.59 -27.56 22.39
CA VAL A 12 -24.53 -26.15 22.01
C VAL A 12 -23.07 -25.85 21.71
N LEU A 13 -22.68 -26.16 20.47
CA LEU A 13 -21.50 -25.58 19.84
C LEU A 13 -21.85 -24.11 19.59
N VAL A 14 -21.48 -23.25 20.54
CA VAL A 14 -21.28 -21.83 20.22
C VAL A 14 -20.05 -21.82 19.32
N LEU A 15 -20.27 -21.79 18.01
CA LEU A 15 -19.23 -21.43 17.05
C LEU A 15 -18.87 -19.96 17.32
N ALA A 16 -17.96 -19.76 18.26
CA ALA A 16 -17.09 -18.59 18.23
C ALA A 16 -16.23 -18.74 16.98
N SER A 17 -16.78 -18.35 15.83
CA SER A 17 -16.00 -18.07 14.63
C SER A 17 -15.25 -16.77 14.90
N CYS A 18 -14.21 -16.83 15.72
CA CYS A 18 -13.12 -15.89 15.55
C CYS A 18 -12.54 -16.25 14.18
N GLY A 19 -12.65 -15.35 13.21
CA GLY A 19 -12.10 -15.52 11.87
C GLY A 19 -10.70 -16.13 11.98
N GLY A 20 -10.46 -17.13 11.14
CA GLY A 20 -9.17 -17.82 11.10
C GLY A 20 -8.08 -16.77 11.08
N SER A 21 -7.14 -16.86 12.01
CA SER A 21 -5.94 -16.04 11.96
C SER A 21 -5.08 -16.58 10.84
N ASP A 22 -5.48 -16.35 9.60
CA ASP A 22 -4.59 -16.58 8.50
C ASP A 22 -3.36 -15.69 8.71
N PRO A 23 -2.16 -16.23 8.49
CA PRO A 23 -0.95 -15.60 8.98
C PRO A 23 -0.65 -14.33 8.17
N ILE A 24 -0.66 -13.18 8.84
CA ILE A 24 0.05 -12.00 8.34
C ILE A 24 1.55 -12.29 8.43
N THR A 25 2.24 -12.26 7.29
CA THR A 25 3.69 -12.47 7.23
C THR A 25 4.41 -11.15 6.98
N VAL A 26 5.52 -10.94 7.71
CA VAL A 26 6.43 -9.81 7.50
C VAL A 26 7.80 -10.35 7.07
N SER A 27 8.30 -9.89 5.93
CA SER A 27 9.62 -10.27 5.39
C SER A 27 10.45 -9.07 4.98
N ASP A 28 11.71 -9.33 4.59
CA ASP A 28 12.63 -8.35 4.00
C ASP A 28 12.78 -7.06 4.84
N VAL A 29 12.81 -7.22 6.16
CA VAL A 29 12.86 -6.11 7.12
C VAL A 29 14.25 -5.48 7.16
N TRP A 30 14.32 -4.18 6.91
CA TRP A 30 15.54 -3.38 7.12
C TRP A 30 15.20 -1.92 7.41
N ALA A 31 16.18 -1.16 7.93
CA ALA A 31 16.03 0.26 8.18
C ALA A 31 17.20 1.03 7.60
N ARG A 32 16.94 2.26 7.14
CA ARG A 32 18.00 3.20 6.78
C ARG A 32 18.45 3.97 8.00
N SER A 33 19.75 4.00 8.22
CA SER A 33 20.34 4.97 9.15
C SER A 33 20.02 6.38 8.67
N SER A 34 19.45 7.20 9.55
CA SER A 34 19.15 8.60 9.25
C SER A 34 20.44 9.36 8.91
N PRO A 35 20.42 10.25 7.90
CA PRO A 35 21.53 11.15 7.65
C PRO A 35 21.85 12.03 8.86
N SER A 36 23.08 12.54 8.93
CA SER A 36 23.49 13.45 10.01
C SER A 36 22.57 14.67 10.08
N GLY A 37 22.07 14.97 11.27
CA GLY A 37 21.16 16.10 11.52
C GLY A 37 19.69 15.84 11.20
N VAL A 38 19.32 14.65 10.69
CA VAL A 38 17.92 14.27 10.44
C VAL A 38 17.42 13.37 11.57
N THR A 39 16.29 13.74 12.17
CA THR A 39 15.69 12.99 13.28
C THR A 39 14.65 11.97 12.83
N MET A 40 14.19 12.04 11.58
CA MET A 40 13.27 11.08 10.99
C MET A 40 14.07 9.94 10.34
N GLY A 41 13.64 8.72 10.63
CA GLY A 41 14.17 7.50 10.01
C GLY A 41 13.07 6.80 9.22
N ALA A 42 13.46 5.79 8.44
CA ALA A 42 12.54 4.94 7.70
C ALA A 42 12.92 3.47 7.88
N ALA A 43 11.90 2.65 8.14
CA ALA A 43 11.97 1.21 8.09
C ALA A 43 11.17 0.71 6.89
N TYR A 44 11.66 -0.38 6.29
CA TYR A 44 11.11 -0.99 5.10
C TYR A 44 10.93 -2.48 5.38
N PHE A 45 9.82 -3.03 4.91
CA PHE A 45 9.46 -4.43 5.06
C PHE A 45 8.33 -4.75 4.08
N ASP A 46 8.15 -6.04 3.80
CA ASP A 46 7.00 -6.52 3.05
C ASP A 46 5.99 -7.11 4.05
N ILE A 47 4.72 -6.68 3.97
CA ILE A 47 3.60 -7.30 4.69
C ILE A 47 2.74 -8.04 3.67
N THR A 48 2.38 -9.28 3.97
CA THR A 48 1.46 -10.07 3.14
C THR A 48 0.34 -10.64 3.99
N SER A 49 -0.90 -10.48 3.53
CA SER A 49 -2.10 -11.19 3.99
C SER A 49 -2.59 -12.11 2.87
N VAL A 50 -3.20 -13.24 3.23
CA VAL A 50 -3.88 -14.11 2.25
C VAL A 50 -5.31 -13.64 1.98
N ASP A 51 -5.85 -12.81 2.87
CA ASP A 51 -7.17 -12.22 2.77
C ASP A 51 -7.10 -10.78 2.24
N ASP A 52 -8.24 -10.28 1.78
CA ASP A 52 -8.40 -8.87 1.42
C ASP A 52 -8.44 -8.02 2.70
N ASP A 53 -7.36 -7.26 2.93
CA ASP A 53 -7.09 -6.52 4.16
C ASP A 53 -6.61 -5.10 3.85
N SER A 54 -6.60 -4.23 4.87
CA SER A 54 -6.14 -2.85 4.75
C SER A 54 -5.21 -2.46 5.90
N LEU A 55 -4.17 -1.70 5.60
CA LEU A 55 -3.33 -1.05 6.60
C LEU A 55 -4.05 0.19 7.14
N VAL A 56 -4.32 0.20 8.44
CA VAL A 56 -5.14 1.25 9.10
C VAL A 56 -4.42 1.97 10.23
N ALA A 57 -3.19 1.56 10.58
CA ALA A 57 -2.40 2.27 11.57
C ALA A 57 -0.94 1.80 11.56
N VAL A 58 -0.06 2.65 12.06
CA VAL A 58 1.29 2.28 12.50
C VAL A 58 1.58 2.88 13.87
N SER A 59 2.30 2.14 14.69
CA SER A 59 2.78 2.65 15.98
C SER A 59 4.10 2.00 16.35
N VAL A 60 4.92 2.74 17.09
CA VAL A 60 6.17 2.27 17.68
C VAL A 60 6.24 2.75 19.12
N SER A 61 7.09 2.11 19.94
CA SER A 61 7.37 2.62 21.29
C SER A 61 7.92 4.04 21.22
N SER A 62 7.55 4.88 22.18
CA SER A 62 8.10 6.23 22.33
C SER A 62 9.63 6.24 22.54
N ASP A 63 10.20 5.11 22.97
CA ASP A 63 11.65 4.93 23.09
C ASP A 63 12.34 4.83 21.71
N VAL A 64 11.58 4.51 20.65
CA VAL A 64 12.06 4.41 19.26
C VAL A 64 11.83 5.72 18.51
N ALA A 65 10.59 6.21 18.51
CA ALA A 65 10.23 7.48 17.88
C ALA A 65 9.00 8.09 18.54
N ALA A 66 8.90 9.41 18.52
CA ALA A 66 7.73 10.12 19.05
C ALA A 66 6.46 9.86 18.20
N ARG A 67 6.62 9.52 16.92
CA ARG A 67 5.55 9.27 15.94
C ARG A 67 6.01 8.25 14.90
N ALA A 68 5.05 7.55 14.31
CA ALA A 68 5.23 6.71 13.14
C ALA A 68 4.11 7.01 12.14
N GLU A 69 4.44 6.95 10.85
CA GLU A 69 3.55 7.27 9.74
C GLU A 69 3.76 6.23 8.63
N ILE A 70 2.71 5.98 7.83
CA ILE A 70 2.78 5.15 6.62
C ILE A 70 2.73 6.09 5.42
N HIS A 71 3.72 5.98 4.54
CA HIS A 71 3.79 6.78 3.32
C HIS A 71 3.62 5.86 2.11
N GLU A 72 2.67 6.18 1.24
CA GLU A 72 2.45 5.48 -0.03
C GLU A 72 3.14 6.26 -1.16
N ALA A 73 3.88 5.54 -2.01
CA ALA A 73 4.44 6.10 -3.24
C ALA A 73 3.51 5.77 -4.41
N VAL A 74 2.69 6.73 -4.81
CA VAL A 74 1.81 6.60 -5.97
C VAL A 74 2.49 7.17 -7.21
N LYS A 75 2.15 6.64 -8.40
CA LYS A 75 2.50 7.32 -9.65
C LYS A 75 1.83 8.70 -9.64
N ALA A 76 2.60 9.75 -9.91
CA ALA A 76 2.03 11.06 -10.15
C ALA A 76 1.09 10.94 -11.35
N MET A 77 -0.12 11.45 -11.19
CA MET A 77 -1.08 11.49 -12.28
C MET A 77 -0.57 12.55 -13.25
N ASP A 78 -0.25 12.12 -14.47
CA ASP A 78 0.01 13.02 -15.59
C ASP A 78 -1.22 13.91 -15.73
N MET A 79 -1.09 15.18 -15.36
CA MET A 79 -2.10 16.18 -15.68
C MET A 79 -1.92 16.45 -17.17
N GLY A 80 -2.43 15.52 -17.97
CA GLY A 80 -2.43 15.57 -19.42
C GLY A 80 -2.95 16.93 -19.86
N ASP A 81 -2.15 17.53 -20.74
CA ASP A 81 -2.42 18.68 -21.58
C ASP A 81 -3.91 18.72 -21.99
N ASP A 82 -4.73 19.48 -21.25
CA ASP A 82 -6.11 19.79 -21.63
C ASP A 82 -6.07 20.68 -22.88
N GLU A 83 -6.12 20.01 -24.03
CA GLU A 83 -6.76 20.41 -25.27
C GLU A 83 -6.75 21.91 -25.61
N MET A 84 -5.81 22.33 -26.46
CA MET A 84 -6.13 23.25 -27.56
C MET A 84 -5.66 22.67 -28.89
N HIS A 85 -6.25 21.54 -29.28
CA HIS A 85 -6.26 21.08 -30.67
C HIS A 85 -7.25 21.94 -31.48
N ASP A 86 -6.82 23.13 -31.90
CA ASP A 86 -7.47 23.84 -32.98
C ASP A 86 -7.14 23.11 -34.30
N HIS A 87 -8.12 22.34 -34.78
CA HIS A 87 -8.12 21.79 -36.12
C HIS A 87 -8.17 22.92 -37.16
N ASP A 88 -7.04 23.26 -37.76
CA ASP A 88 -6.99 23.95 -39.06
C ASP A 88 -6.43 22.98 -40.12
N MET A 89 -7.34 22.41 -40.92
CA MET A 89 -6.98 21.62 -42.10
C MET A 89 -6.81 22.57 -43.28
N GLY A 90 -5.58 23.06 -43.46
CA GLY A 90 -5.16 23.88 -44.58
C GLY A 90 -3.86 23.38 -45.20
N ASP A 91 -4.00 22.39 -46.08
CA ASP A 91 -3.23 22.11 -47.31
C ASP A 91 -1.68 22.08 -47.29
N ASP A 92 -1.18 21.07 -48.00
CA ASP A 92 0.16 20.93 -48.58
C ASP A 92 1.37 20.42 -47.76
N GLU A 93 1.88 19.28 -48.28
CA GLU A 93 3.30 18.91 -48.45
C GLU A 93 4.06 18.11 -47.36
N MET A 94 4.32 16.85 -47.75
CA MET A 94 5.53 16.04 -47.57
C MET A 94 6.02 15.75 -46.13
N HIS A 95 5.78 14.50 -45.73
CA HIS A 95 6.51 13.77 -44.70
C HIS A 95 8.03 13.87 -44.86
N ASP A 96 8.73 14.26 -43.79
CA ASP A 96 9.94 13.60 -43.27
C ASP A 96 10.12 14.09 -41.82
N HIS A 97 9.44 13.42 -40.88
CA HIS A 97 9.62 13.70 -39.45
C HIS A 97 10.87 12.98 -38.94
N ASP A 98 11.86 13.85 -38.77
CA ASP A 98 13.09 13.79 -38.00
C ASP A 98 12.91 13.23 -36.57
N MET A 99 13.90 12.43 -36.15
CA MET A 99 14.24 11.93 -34.81
C MET A 99 13.09 11.50 -33.88
N GLY A 100 12.90 10.19 -33.79
CA GLY A 100 12.39 9.56 -32.57
C GLY A 100 13.40 9.76 -31.44
N ASP A 101 13.26 10.85 -30.70
CA ASP A 101 13.69 10.91 -29.31
C ASP A 101 12.56 10.24 -28.52
N ASP A 102 12.73 8.94 -28.24
CA ASP A 102 11.89 8.24 -27.28
C ASP A 102 12.07 8.95 -25.93
N GLU A 103 11.21 9.94 -25.66
CA GLU A 103 11.13 10.64 -24.39
C GLU A 103 11.00 9.58 -23.29
N MET A 104 12.07 9.43 -22.50
CA MET A 104 12.01 8.66 -21.27
C MET A 104 11.11 9.44 -20.30
N HIS A 105 9.80 9.22 -20.40
CA HIS A 105 8.85 9.57 -19.37
C HIS A 105 9.25 8.80 -18.10
N GLU A 106 10.10 9.42 -17.30
CA GLU A 106 10.28 9.01 -15.92
C GLU A 106 8.96 9.33 -15.23
N ASP A 107 8.08 8.32 -15.13
CA ASP A 107 6.82 8.40 -14.39
C ASP A 107 7.13 9.03 -13.04
N ALA A 108 6.79 10.32 -12.89
CA ALA A 108 7.10 11.05 -11.67
C ALA A 108 6.38 10.33 -10.52
N MET A 109 7.06 10.03 -9.42
CA MET A 109 6.44 9.39 -8.26
C MET A 109 6.12 10.46 -7.22
N SER A 110 4.91 10.48 -6.69
CA SER A 110 4.48 11.38 -5.61
C SER A 110 4.33 10.59 -4.31
N MET A 111 4.83 11.14 -3.20
CA MET A 111 4.59 10.57 -1.87
C MET A 111 3.33 11.18 -1.26
N GLN A 112 2.40 10.33 -0.86
CA GLN A 112 1.19 10.72 -0.14
C GLN A 112 1.18 10.06 1.24
N GLU A 113 0.71 10.80 2.24
CA GLU A 113 0.41 10.21 3.54
C GLU A 113 -0.81 9.29 3.38
N MET A 114 -0.73 8.09 3.93
CA MET A 114 -1.88 7.20 4.00
C MET A 114 -2.75 7.63 5.18
N ASP A 115 -3.99 8.06 4.89
CA ASP A 115 -5.02 8.27 5.91
C ASP A 115 -5.45 6.89 6.43
N ALA A 116 -5.02 6.57 7.64
CA ALA A 116 -5.20 5.26 8.28
C ALA A 116 -6.34 5.31 9.31
#